data_AF-A0A662XLJ3-F1
#
_entry.id   AF-A0A662XLJ3-F1
#
_cell.length_a   1.000
_cell.length_b   1.000
_cell.length_c   1.000
_cell.angle_alpha   90.00
_cell.angle_beta   90.00
_cell.angle_gamma   90.00
#
_symmetry.space_group_name_H-M   'P 1'
#
loop_
_entity.id
_entity.type
_entity.pdbx_description
1 polymer ?
#
loop_
_entity_poly.entity_id
_entity_poly.type
_entity_poly.pdbx_seq_one_letter_code
_entity_poly.pdbx_strand_id
1 'polypeptide(L)' 'MKGDKEFLGTLRGFDDYVNMVLDDVTEYEITPEGKREVKRDQVLLNGNNVCLVRSISTSSPVSLHPPSC' A
#
# COMPACT_ATOMS: atom_id res chain seq x y z
N MET A 1 4.95 -7.34 3.38
CA MET A 1 5.14 -7.56 4.83
C MET A 1 5.50 -9.03 5.05
N LYS A 2 5.64 -9.53 6.28
CA LYS A 2 5.73 -10.98 6.49
C LYS A 2 4.43 -11.60 5.98
N GLY A 3 4.48 -12.30 4.84
CA GLY A 3 3.32 -12.70 4.05
C GLY A 3 2.86 -11.57 3.12
N ASP A 4 3.12 -11.72 1.82
CA ASP A 4 2.29 -11.47 0.62
C ASP A 4 1.25 -10.33 0.59
N LYS A 5 1.34 -9.37 1.50
CA LYS A 5 0.48 -8.19 1.63
C LYS A 5 1.28 -6.91 1.41
N GLU A 6 0.68 -6.02 0.62
CA GLU A 6 1.18 -4.68 0.33
C GLU A 6 0.08 -3.65 0.62
N PHE A 7 0.48 -2.48 1.10
CA PHE A 7 -0.44 -1.37 1.38
C PHE A 7 0.03 -0.15 0.60
N LEU A 8 -0.88 0.41 -0.20
CA LEU A 8 -0.67 1.65 -0.93
C LEU A 8 -1.67 2.68 -0.41
N GLY A 9 -1.19 3.79 0.11
CA GLY A 9 -2.03 4.85 0.64
C GLY A 9 -1.22 6.12 0.94
N THR A 10 -1.90 7.13 1.46
CA THR A 10 -1.28 8.40 1.84
C THR A 10 -0.80 8.34 3.27
N LEU A 11 0.52 8.44 3.48
CA LEU A 11 1.12 8.48 4.82
C LEU A 11 0.71 9.78 5.54
N ARG A 12 -0.05 9.63 6.62
CA ARG A 12 -0.50 10.74 7.47
C ARG A 12 0.48 11.05 8.59
N GLY A 13 1.08 10.01 9.15
CA GLY A 13 2.04 10.12 10.23
C GLY A 13 2.60 8.77 10.63
N PHE A 14 3.72 8.80 11.33
CA PHE A 14 4.36 7.65 11.93
C PHE A 14 4.97 8.03 13.28
N ASP A 15 5.26 7.03 14.12
CA ASP A 15 5.92 7.20 15.42
C ASP A 15 7.33 6.59 15.45
N ASP A 16 8.02 6.69 16.59
CA ASP A 16 9.36 6.14 16.80
C ASP A 16 9.41 4.60 16.70
N TYR A 17 8.26 3.94 16.83
CA TYR A 17 8.11 2.50 16.67
C TYR A 17 7.70 2.11 15.24
N VAL A 18 7.67 3.06 14.32
CA VAL A 18 7.31 2.85 12.91
C VAL A 18 5.87 2.35 12.75
N ASN A 19 5.00 2.58 13.74
CA ASN A 19 3.57 2.45 13.50
C ASN A 19 3.14 3.56 12.55
N MET A 20 2.35 3.22 11.53
CA MET A 20 1.99 4.17 10.46
C MET A 20 0.50 4.33 10.35
N VAL A 21 0.04 5.57 10.20
CA VAL A 21 -1.34 5.89 9.84
C VAL A 21 -1.37 6.21 8.35
N LEU A 22 -2.15 5.44 7.60
CA LEU A 22 -2.38 5.63 6.17
C LEU A 22 -3.86 5.95 5.92
N ASP A 23 -4.12 6.94 5.06
CA ASP A 23 -5.45 7.24 4.53
C ASP A 23 -5.57 6.79 3.05
N ASP A 24 -6.80 6.59 2.57
CA ASP A 24 -7.13 6.17 1.20
C ASP A 24 -6.36 4.91 0.75
N VAL A 25 -6.44 3.87 1.57
CA VAL A 25 -5.58 2.69 1.47
C VAL A 25 -6.16 1.65 0.52
N THR A 26 -5.32 1.14 -0.36
CA THR A 26 -5.54 -0.09 -1.12
C THR A 26 -4.61 -1.17 -0.58
N GLU A 27 -5.21 -2.21 0.01
CA GLU A 27 -4.54 -3.44 0.42
C GLU A 27 -4.49 -4.40 -0.77
N TYR A 28 -3.31 -4.93 -1.02
CA TYR A 28 -3.05 -5.95 -2.01
C TYR A 28 -2.63 -7.23 -1.31
N GLU A 29 -3.33 -8.31 -1.55
CA GLU A 29 -2.99 -9.65 -1.07
C GLU A 29 -2.69 -10.55 -2.26
N ILE A 30 -1.50 -11.15 -2.28
CA ILE A 30 -1.11 -12.11 -3.30
C ILE A 30 -1.65 -13.48 -2.85
N THR A 31 -2.64 -13.98 -3.57
CA THR A 31 -3.20 -15.32 -3.40
C THR A 31 -2.73 -16.22 -4.55
N PRO A 32 -2.71 -17.55 -4.39
CA PRO A 32 -2.42 -18.48 -5.49
C PRO A 32 -3.31 -18.27 -6.72
N GLU A 33 -4.53 -17.76 -6.51
CA GLU A 33 -5.53 -17.49 -7.55
C GLU A 33 -5.38 -16.10 -8.19
N GLY A 34 -4.50 -15.24 -7.66
CA GLY A 34 -4.23 -13.90 -8.19
C GLY A 34 -4.11 -12.81 -7.13
N LYS A 35 -4.12 -11.56 -7.58
CA LYS A 35 -4.04 -10.38 -6.70
C LYS A 35 -5.45 -10.00 -6.22
N ARG A 36 -5.67 -10.01 -4.91
CA ARG A 36 -6.90 -9.51 -4.29
C ARG A 36 -6.70 -8.07 -3.83
N GLU A 37 -7.62 -7.20 -4.21
CA GLU A 37 -7.60 -5.78 -3.84
C GLU A 37 -8.72 -5.47 -2.85
N VAL A 38 -8.40 -4.79 -1.76
CA VAL A 38 -9.37 -4.33 -0.76
C VAL A 38 -9.11 -2.86 -0.45
N LYS A 39 -10.14 -2.02 -0.56
CA LYS A 39 -10.06 -0.59 -0.20
C LYS A 39 -10.46 -0.37 1.24
N ARG A 40 -9.75 0.53 1.93
CA ARG A 40 -10.00 0.97 3.30
C ARG A 40 -9.79 2.46 3.38
N ASP A 41 -10.67 3.16 4.10
CA ASP A 41 -10.56 4.61 4.25
C ASP A 41 -9.34 5.00 5.08
N GLN A 42 -9.03 4.22 6.12
CA GLN A 42 -7.88 4.41 6.99
C GLN A 42 -7.34 3.09 7.53
N VAL A 43 -6.03 3.01 7.69
CA VAL A 43 -5.34 1.86 8.29
C VAL A 43 -4.26 2.34 9.26
N LEU A 44 -4.22 1.72 10.45
CA LEU A 44 -3.08 1.78 11.36
C LEU A 44 -2.23 0.52 11.16
N LEU A 45 -1.04 0.69 10.59
CA LEU A 45 -0.07 -0.38 10.42
C LEU A 45 0.83 -0.49 11.66
N ASN A 46 0.98 -1.70 12.18
CA ASN A 46 1.92 -1.99 13.25
C ASN A 46 3.35 -2.06 12.69
N GLY A 47 4.27 -1.29 13.27
CA GLY A 47 5.66 -1.17 12.80
C GLY A 47 6.44 -2.48 12.81
N ASN A 48 6.10 -3.43 13.69
CA ASN A 48 6.78 -4.74 13.74
C ASN A 48 6.56 -5.58 12.47
N ASN A 49 5.51 -5.29 11.69
CA ASN A 49 5.18 -6.01 10.46
C ASN A 49 5.64 -5.28 9.20
N VAL A 50 6.18 -4.07 9.33
CA VAL A 50 6.66 -3.24 8.22
C VAL A 50 8.06 -3.70 7.82
N CYS A 51 8.21 -4.15 6.57
CA CYS A 51 9.48 -4.61 6.02
C CYS A 51 10.16 -3.52 5.16
N LEU A 52 9.36 -2.83 4.33
CA LEU A 52 9.84 -1.80 3.41
C LEU A 52 8.79 -0.70 3.31
N VAL A 53 9.26 0.54 3.27
CA VAL A 53 8.46 1.73 3.02
C VAL A 53 9.05 2.41 1.79
N ARG A 54 8.22 2.62 0.76
CA ARG A 54 8.62 3.29 -0.47
C ARG A 54 7.78 4.54 -0.65
N SER A 55 8.43 5.70 -0.72
CA SER A 55 7.78 6.93 -1.16
C SER A 55 7.59 6.89 -2.68
N ILE A 56 6.38 7.18 -3.13
CA ILE A 56 6.03 7.30 -4.55
C ILE A 56 5.76 8.78 -4.79
N SER A 57 6.71 9.49 -5.40
CA SER A 57 6.48 10.85 -5.87
C SER A 57 5.61 10.79 -7.12
N THR A 58 4.38 11.31 -7.05
CA THR A 58 3.48 11.44 -8.20
C THR A 58 3.95 12.57 -9.13
N SER A 59 5.11 12.41 -9.78
CA SER A 59 5.53 13.29 -10.88
C SER A 59 5.03 12.80 -12.24
N SER A 60 4.34 11.66 -12.28
CA SER A 60 3.66 11.16 -13.47
C SER A 60 2.35 10.47 -13.06
N PRO A 61 1.20 10.83 -13.64
CA PRO A 61 0.02 10.00 -13.50
C PRO A 61 0.34 8.66 -14.15
N VAL A 62 0.24 7.58 -13.38
CA VAL A 62 0.26 6.22 -13.92
C VAL A 62 -1.00 6.08 -14.77
N SER A 63 -0.88 6.43 -16.06
CA SER A 63 -1.90 6.12 -17.06
C SER A 63 -1.92 4.60 -17.20
N LEU A 64 -2.81 3.96 -16.44
CA LEU A 64 -3.39 2.67 -16.77
C LEU A 64 -4.18 2.84 -18.07
N HIS A 65 -3.47 2.97 -19.20
CA HIS A 65 -4.04 2.73 -20.51
C HIS A 65 -3.51 1.38 -20.98
N PRO A 66 -4.36 0.40 -21.27
CA PRO A 66 -3.92 -0.77 -22.01
C PRO A 66 -3.38 -0.30 -23.37
N PRO A 67 -2.30 -0.91 -23.91
CA PRO A 67 -1.90 -0.64 -25.28
C PRO A 67 -3.06 -1.02 -26.19
N SER A 68 -3.69 -0.02 -26.78
CA SER A 68 -4.56 -0.20 -27.93
C SER A 68 -3.72 -0.81 -29.05
N CYS A 69 -4.27 -1.85 -29.66
CA CYS A 69 -3.77 -2.66 -30.79
C CYS A 69 -2.78 -1.98 -31.74
#